data_AF-A0A0C9ZZ47-F1
#
_entry.id   AF-A0A0C9ZZ47-F1
#
_cell.length_a   1.000
_cell.length_b   1.000
_cell.length_c   1.000
_cell.angle_alpha   90.00
_cell.angle_beta   90.00
_cell.angle_gamma   90.00
#
_symmetry.space_group_name_H-M   'P 1'
#
loop_
_entity.id
_entity.type
_entity.pdbx_description
1 polymer ?
#
loop_
_entity_poly.entity_id
_entity_poly.type
_entity_poly.pdbx_seq_one_letter_code
_entity_poly.pdbx_strand_id
1 'polypeptide(L)'
;MYTKTDRKVLFKSPPTVFTDKLISQEARRSKALEEQKRRRAQKFESSRQLDAFADLNLGNSDDDGDLEDDPEIIREGVSGFVQMVSQPVETPSLSSDAHNHETVQAGKRRGKPRRKRIKAKPSKWADKCMYAELLEMNEEAHLWDNQSGDVIDGLPRDLEAAWVAVAPVPTGKRCLAVTHQSAGIVGISPNTTLRSRVLGKMLLPRFPSSLPPLTVLDCILDANWRDNGIIHVLDVLKWKGQDVGDCETPFRFWWRDTRLAELPKPPLPSGNFSFTAPHATADNSSQNAEPLANMPTSERERYRFPYPTSFIPIPYHTDTTLTSLSSFVIPMARSTREISFDIPVLVSPPEFISHDMAVDGTHDSVASRSTTSVIARVDSDGLLLYVSHASYEEGTSPLSCWIPNKAITELPELSGGSTGHDSPLDVFQRLVQRRAVRNLQLVVGLQDSMDI
;
A
#
# COMPACT_ATOMS: atom_id res chain seq x y z
N MET A 1 -21.47 3.81 -12.14
CA MET A 1 -20.27 4.60 -11.79
C MET A 1 -20.45 5.10 -10.37
N TYR A 2 -19.70 4.56 -9.42
CA TYR A 2 -19.80 4.98 -8.02
C TYR A 2 -19.21 6.39 -7.80
N THR A 3 -19.89 7.20 -6.98
CA THR A 3 -19.47 8.54 -6.59
C THR A 3 -18.28 8.52 -5.62
N LYS A 4 -17.70 9.70 -5.37
CA LYS A 4 -16.61 9.86 -4.40
C LYS A 4 -17.04 9.53 -2.95
N THR A 5 -18.34 9.54 -2.65
CA THR A 5 -18.90 9.19 -1.35
C THR A 5 -19.05 7.68 -1.23
N ASP A 6 -19.71 7.03 -2.19
CA ASP A 6 -19.89 5.58 -2.24
C ASP A 6 -18.52 4.87 -2.21
N ARG A 7 -17.53 5.39 -2.96
CA ARG A 7 -16.14 4.90 -2.92
C ARG A 7 -15.40 5.08 -1.59
N LYS A 8 -15.99 5.69 -0.56
CA LYS A 8 -15.50 5.60 0.83
C LYS A 8 -16.25 4.54 1.65
N VAL A 9 -17.55 4.40 1.42
CA VAL A 9 -18.42 3.42 2.10
C VAL A 9 -18.05 1.98 1.68
N LEU A 10 -17.77 1.79 0.39
CA LEU A 10 -17.28 0.53 -0.23
C LEU A 10 -16.05 -0.11 0.42
N PHE A 11 -15.31 0.62 1.28
CA PHE A 11 -14.14 0.10 2.01
C PHE A 11 -14.40 -0.09 3.52
N LYS A 12 -15.67 0.01 3.95
CA LYS A 12 -16.11 -0.21 5.34
C LYS A 12 -17.26 -1.19 5.46
N SER A 13 -18.06 -1.37 4.40
CA SER A 13 -19.10 -2.39 4.29
C SER A 13 -18.52 -3.79 4.03
N PRO A 14 -19.22 -4.86 4.44
CA PRO A 14 -18.98 -6.21 3.91
C PRO A 14 -19.04 -6.25 2.37
N PRO A 15 -18.28 -7.14 1.70
CA PRO A 15 -18.33 -7.28 0.24
C PRO A 15 -19.74 -7.64 -0.27
N THR A 16 -20.50 -8.43 0.50
CA THR A 16 -21.87 -8.89 0.22
C THR A 16 -22.91 -7.78 -0.01
N VAL A 17 -22.57 -6.52 0.28
CA VAL A 17 -23.41 -5.35 -0.06
C VAL A 17 -23.27 -4.96 -1.54
N PHE A 18 -22.17 -5.33 -2.22
CA PHE A 18 -21.81 -4.84 -3.56
C PHE A 18 -21.24 -5.88 -4.53
N THR A 19 -20.72 -7.02 -4.05
CA THR A 19 -20.45 -8.21 -4.89
C THR A 19 -21.73 -9.04 -5.05
N ASP A 20 -21.72 -10.00 -5.98
CA ASP A 20 -22.81 -10.97 -6.08
C ASP A 20 -22.97 -11.72 -4.75
N LYS A 21 -24.19 -11.68 -4.17
CA LYS A 21 -24.52 -12.30 -2.88
C LYS A 21 -24.44 -13.83 -2.92
N LEU A 22 -24.38 -14.41 -4.12
CA LEU A 22 -24.25 -15.85 -4.34
C LEU A 22 -22.80 -16.37 -4.20
N ILE A 23 -21.80 -15.49 -4.07
CA ILE A 23 -20.37 -15.87 -4.07
C ILE A 23 -19.70 -15.47 -2.75
N SER A 24 -19.41 -16.47 -1.90
CA SER A 24 -18.72 -16.30 -0.60
C SER A 24 -17.29 -15.77 -0.75
N GLN A 25 -16.77 -15.12 0.31
CA GLN A 25 -15.37 -14.66 0.34
C GLN A 25 -14.36 -15.78 0.07
N GLU A 26 -14.62 -17.00 0.54
CA GLU A 26 -13.76 -18.17 0.30
C GLU A 26 -13.68 -18.54 -1.20
N ALA A 27 -14.81 -18.49 -1.91
CA ALA A 27 -14.84 -18.74 -3.35
C ALA A 27 -14.13 -17.63 -4.14
N ARG A 28 -14.29 -16.36 -3.71
CA ARG A 28 -13.54 -15.22 -4.30
C ARG A 28 -12.04 -15.37 -4.05
N ARG A 29 -11.63 -15.79 -2.85
CA ARG A 29 -10.24 -16.00 -2.43
C ARG A 29 -9.55 -17.12 -3.20
N SER A 30 -10.19 -18.28 -3.29
CA SER A 30 -9.68 -19.43 -4.05
C SER A 30 -9.42 -19.07 -5.51
N LYS A 31 -10.40 -18.42 -6.16
CA LYS A 31 -10.27 -17.94 -7.55
C LYS A 31 -9.16 -16.90 -7.72
N ALA A 32 -9.00 -15.97 -6.78
CA ALA A 32 -7.94 -14.97 -6.83
C ALA A 32 -6.54 -15.63 -6.69
N LEU A 33 -6.39 -16.61 -5.80
CA LEU A 33 -5.12 -17.31 -5.59
C LEU A 33 -4.75 -18.23 -6.77
N GLU A 34 -5.73 -18.91 -7.36
CA GLU A 34 -5.57 -19.68 -8.61
C GLU A 34 -5.11 -18.78 -9.76
N GLU A 35 -5.79 -17.64 -9.95
CA GLU A 35 -5.43 -16.65 -10.95
C GLU A 35 -4.02 -16.07 -10.70
N GLN A 36 -3.60 -15.82 -9.46
CA GLN A 36 -2.22 -15.44 -9.15
C GLN A 36 -1.22 -16.53 -9.51
N LYS A 37 -1.49 -17.80 -9.21
CA LYS A 37 -0.65 -18.95 -9.63
C LYS A 37 -0.55 -19.04 -11.15
N ARG A 38 -1.66 -18.86 -11.87
CA ARG A 38 -1.73 -18.82 -13.35
C ARG A 38 -0.87 -17.69 -13.93
N ARG A 39 -0.95 -16.47 -13.37
CA ARG A 39 -0.08 -15.33 -13.78
C ARG A 39 1.40 -15.63 -13.55
N ARG A 40 1.78 -16.24 -12.42
CA ARG A 40 3.17 -16.61 -12.11
C ARG A 40 3.71 -17.65 -13.10
N ALA A 41 2.92 -18.68 -13.41
CA ALA A 41 3.28 -19.68 -14.42
C ALA A 41 3.52 -19.04 -15.80
N GLN A 42 2.61 -18.17 -16.26
CA GLN A 42 2.76 -17.48 -17.55
C GLN A 42 3.97 -16.54 -17.60
N LYS A 43 4.30 -15.82 -16.52
CA LYS A 43 5.54 -15.03 -16.45
C LYS A 43 6.77 -15.91 -16.65
N PHE A 44 6.84 -17.06 -15.96
CA PHE A 44 7.95 -18.00 -16.03
C PHE A 44 8.10 -18.66 -17.40
N GLU A 45 6.97 -19.05 -18.01
CA GLU A 45 6.90 -19.57 -19.39
C GLU A 45 7.38 -18.52 -20.40
N SER A 46 6.92 -17.28 -20.30
CA SER A 46 7.37 -16.20 -21.19
C SER A 46 8.86 -15.86 -21.04
N SER A 47 9.43 -15.96 -19.83
CA SER A 47 10.87 -15.77 -19.63
C SER A 47 11.65 -16.87 -20.34
N ARG A 48 11.30 -18.14 -20.08
CA ARG A 48 11.93 -19.30 -20.74
C ARG A 48 11.82 -19.24 -22.26
N GLN A 49 10.71 -18.74 -22.80
CA GLN A 49 10.54 -18.56 -24.23
C GLN A 49 11.46 -17.46 -24.80
N LEU A 50 11.64 -16.35 -24.09
CA LEU A 50 12.60 -15.31 -24.47
C LEU A 50 14.04 -15.79 -24.39
N ASP A 51 14.39 -16.53 -23.32
CA ASP A 51 15.73 -17.12 -23.15
C ASP A 51 16.03 -18.13 -24.28
N ALA A 52 15.06 -19.00 -24.62
CA ALA A 52 15.20 -19.94 -25.74
C ALA A 52 15.29 -19.26 -27.12
N PHE A 53 14.64 -18.11 -27.33
CA PHE A 53 14.83 -17.31 -28.55
C PHE A 53 16.15 -16.52 -28.56
N ALA A 54 16.74 -16.23 -27.40
CA ALA A 54 18.07 -15.65 -27.33
C ALA A 54 19.16 -16.65 -27.75
N ASP A 55 19.12 -17.89 -27.23
CA ASP A 55 20.00 -18.97 -27.65
C ASP A 55 19.90 -19.27 -29.16
N LEU A 56 18.68 -19.24 -29.73
CA LEU A 56 18.45 -19.47 -31.16
C LEU A 56 18.92 -18.30 -32.07
N ASN A 57 19.20 -17.12 -31.51
CA ASN A 57 19.75 -15.99 -32.25
C ASN A 57 21.29 -15.95 -32.23
N LEU A 58 21.96 -16.82 -31.47
CA LEU A 58 23.43 -16.99 -31.50
C LEU A 58 23.87 -17.92 -32.65
N GLY A 59 23.39 -17.64 -33.86
CA GLY A 59 23.90 -18.25 -35.09
C GLY A 59 25.30 -17.71 -35.42
N ASN A 60 26.23 -18.60 -35.78
CA ASN A 60 27.65 -18.30 -35.97
C ASN A 60 27.95 -17.04 -36.79
N SER A 61 28.76 -16.15 -36.24
CA SER A 61 29.60 -15.20 -36.99
C SER A 61 30.96 -15.12 -36.31
N ASP A 62 31.81 -16.09 -36.64
CA ASP A 62 33.20 -16.20 -36.21
C ASP A 62 34.07 -15.75 -37.40
N ASP A 63 34.35 -14.44 -37.47
CA ASP A 63 35.20 -13.81 -38.49
C ASP A 63 35.79 -12.51 -37.92
N ASP A 64 37.12 -12.39 -37.92
CA ASP A 64 37.86 -11.28 -37.32
C ASP A 64 37.97 -10.08 -38.27
N GLY A 65 37.62 -8.87 -37.80
CA GLY A 65 37.79 -7.65 -38.59
C GLY A 65 37.69 -6.36 -37.78
N ASP A 66 38.82 -5.67 -37.60
CA ASP A 66 38.87 -4.28 -37.12
C ASP A 66 38.06 -3.35 -38.04
N LEU A 67 37.30 -2.42 -37.46
CA LEU A 67 37.27 -0.99 -37.85
C LEU A 67 36.44 -0.14 -36.87
N GLU A 68 36.75 1.16 -36.82
CA GLU A 68 36.08 2.14 -35.94
C GLU A 68 34.80 2.71 -36.60
N ASP A 69 33.63 2.54 -35.95
CA ASP A 69 32.58 3.57 -35.80
C ASP A 69 31.44 3.06 -34.89
N ASP A 70 30.87 3.90 -34.01
CA ASP A 70 29.89 3.51 -32.98
C ASP A 70 28.57 4.30 -33.07
N PRO A 71 27.49 3.71 -33.64
CA PRO A 71 26.16 4.33 -33.69
C PRO A 71 25.08 3.58 -32.88
N GLU A 72 24.67 4.19 -31.76
CA GLU A 72 23.33 4.20 -31.16
C GLU A 72 22.47 2.90 -31.26
N ILE A 73 22.56 2.03 -30.24
CA ILE A 73 21.73 0.81 -30.12
C ILE A 73 20.25 1.17 -29.84
N ILE A 74 19.46 1.37 -30.89
CA ILE A 74 18.01 1.48 -30.81
C ILE A 74 17.40 0.11 -30.47
N ARG A 75 17.06 -0.10 -29.20
CA ARG A 75 16.30 -1.27 -28.74
C ARG A 75 14.80 -1.14 -29.07
N GLU A 76 14.47 -1.23 -30.36
CA GLU A 76 13.06 -1.34 -30.79
C GLU A 76 12.53 -2.75 -30.50
N GLY A 77 11.33 -2.84 -29.91
CA GLY A 77 10.81 -4.09 -29.35
C GLY A 77 10.18 -5.00 -30.41
N VAL A 78 10.31 -6.32 -30.23
CA VAL A 78 9.77 -7.37 -31.14
C VAL A 78 8.24 -7.55 -31.00
N SER A 79 7.50 -6.45 -30.88
CA SER A 79 6.03 -6.44 -30.77
C SER A 79 5.31 -6.77 -32.08
N GLY A 80 6.01 -6.79 -33.22
CA GLY A 80 5.44 -7.12 -34.54
C GLY A 80 5.19 -8.61 -34.80
N PHE A 81 6.07 -9.51 -34.31
CA PHE A 81 6.02 -10.93 -34.71
C PHE A 81 4.90 -11.74 -34.05
N VAL A 82 4.43 -11.34 -32.86
CA VAL A 82 3.36 -12.03 -32.12
C VAL A 82 2.07 -12.12 -32.95
N GLN A 83 1.83 -11.18 -33.86
CA GLN A 83 0.60 -11.10 -34.65
C GLN A 83 0.58 -12.02 -35.89
N MET A 84 1.68 -12.70 -36.23
CA MET A 84 1.75 -13.59 -37.41
C MET A 84 1.60 -15.09 -37.09
N VAL A 85 1.64 -15.50 -35.82
CA VAL A 85 1.62 -16.93 -35.43
C VAL A 85 0.17 -17.48 -35.25
N SER A 86 -0.85 -16.63 -35.32
CA SER A 86 -2.24 -17.00 -34.99
C SER A 86 -3.21 -16.91 -36.18
N GLN A 87 -3.05 -17.79 -37.19
CA GLN A 87 -4.09 -18.05 -38.21
C GLN A 87 -4.19 -19.55 -38.56
N PRO A 88 -5.36 -20.18 -38.36
CA PRO A 88 -5.77 -21.42 -39.04
C PRO A 88 -6.32 -21.16 -40.46
N VAL A 89 -6.23 -22.18 -41.32
CA VAL A 89 -6.65 -22.23 -42.74
C VAL A 89 -7.93 -23.09 -42.85
N GLU A 90 -8.93 -22.90 -43.72
CA GLU A 90 -9.14 -22.01 -44.89
C GLU A 90 -10.43 -21.15 -44.70
N THR A 91 -11.34 -20.77 -45.63
CA THR A 91 -11.67 -21.02 -47.05
C THR A 91 -12.30 -19.73 -47.66
N PRO A 92 -12.20 -19.43 -48.99
CA PRO A 92 -12.66 -18.15 -49.56
C PRO A 92 -13.99 -18.19 -50.32
N SER A 93 -14.63 -17.04 -50.48
CA SER A 93 -15.65 -16.78 -51.52
C SER A 93 -15.61 -15.30 -52.00
N LEU A 94 -16.31 -15.00 -53.10
CA LEU A 94 -15.98 -13.90 -54.03
C LEU A 94 -17.00 -12.73 -54.04
N SER A 95 -16.62 -11.68 -54.80
CA SER A 95 -17.42 -10.57 -55.38
C SER A 95 -17.73 -9.33 -54.51
N SER A 96 -17.89 -8.13 -55.10
CA SER A 96 -17.24 -7.55 -56.30
C SER A 96 -17.36 -6.01 -56.33
N ASP A 97 -16.58 -5.42 -57.24
CA ASP A 97 -16.77 -4.11 -57.88
C ASP A 97 -16.64 -2.80 -57.07
N ALA A 98 -16.02 -1.82 -57.74
CA ALA A 98 -15.94 -0.42 -57.34
C ALA A 98 -16.94 0.42 -58.15
N HIS A 99 -17.10 1.71 -57.81
CA HIS A 99 -17.14 2.79 -58.80
C HIS A 99 -16.87 4.17 -58.14
N ASN A 100 -16.28 5.08 -58.91
CA ASN A 100 -16.14 6.50 -58.58
C ASN A 100 -17.43 7.26 -58.93
N HIS A 101 -17.73 8.35 -58.20
CA HIS A 101 -17.79 9.71 -58.79
C HIS A 101 -18.04 10.81 -57.75
N GLU A 102 -17.51 12.02 -58.02
CA GLU A 102 -17.86 13.25 -57.31
C GLU A 102 -19.22 13.81 -57.75
N THR A 103 -19.90 14.59 -56.89
CA THR A 103 -20.14 16.03 -57.17
C THR A 103 -20.79 16.84 -56.02
N VAL A 104 -20.34 18.10 -55.90
CA VAL A 104 -21.07 19.32 -55.46
C VAL A 104 -21.78 19.40 -54.08
N GLN A 105 -21.08 20.08 -53.16
CA GLN A 105 -21.51 21.20 -52.29
C GLN A 105 -22.93 21.28 -51.67
N ALA A 106 -22.97 21.38 -50.33
CA ALA A 106 -24.00 22.12 -49.58
C ALA A 106 -23.41 22.82 -48.33
N GLY A 107 -23.97 23.96 -47.93
CA GLY A 107 -23.30 24.96 -47.06
C GLY A 107 -22.98 24.55 -45.61
N LYS A 108 -21.69 24.60 -45.23
CA LYS A 108 -21.21 24.42 -43.85
C LYS A 108 -21.55 25.62 -42.95
N ARG A 109 -22.67 25.57 -42.21
CA ARG A 109 -22.91 26.47 -41.06
C ARG A 109 -21.81 26.27 -39.99
N ARG A 110 -21.09 27.34 -39.62
CA ARG A 110 -19.99 27.32 -38.63
C ARG A 110 -20.49 27.14 -37.20
N GLY A 111 -20.88 25.91 -36.83
CA GLY A 111 -21.14 25.54 -35.45
C GLY A 111 -19.87 25.67 -34.59
N LYS A 112 -19.92 26.49 -33.53
CA LYS A 112 -18.81 26.61 -32.56
C LYS A 112 -18.54 25.22 -31.95
N PRO A 113 -17.31 24.67 -31.98
CA PRO A 113 -17.03 23.39 -31.36
C PRO A 113 -17.17 23.51 -29.84
N ARG A 114 -18.28 22.98 -29.29
CA ARG A 114 -18.41 22.77 -27.84
C ARG A 114 -17.26 21.85 -27.42
N ARG A 115 -16.23 22.42 -26.77
CA ARG A 115 -15.16 21.66 -26.10
C ARG A 115 -15.83 20.59 -25.23
N LYS A 116 -15.87 19.34 -25.70
CA LYS A 116 -16.22 18.19 -24.85
C LYS A 116 -15.21 18.23 -23.71
N ARG A 117 -15.68 18.39 -22.46
CA ARG A 117 -14.80 18.36 -21.29
C ARG A 117 -14.17 16.97 -21.24
N ILE A 118 -12.93 16.86 -21.72
CA ILE A 118 -12.14 15.64 -21.62
C ILE A 118 -12.07 15.33 -20.13
N LYS A 119 -12.73 14.24 -19.70
CA LYS A 119 -12.70 13.82 -18.31
C LYS A 119 -11.24 13.55 -17.96
N ALA A 120 -10.73 14.23 -16.94
CA ALA A 120 -9.34 14.10 -16.54
C ALA A 120 -9.04 12.62 -16.27
N LYS A 121 -8.00 12.08 -16.93
CA LYS A 121 -7.56 10.70 -16.69
C LYS A 121 -7.20 10.57 -15.19
N PRO A 122 -7.50 9.44 -14.53
CA PRO A 122 -7.07 9.21 -13.16
C PRO A 122 -5.54 9.31 -13.05
N SER A 123 -5.04 9.69 -11.87
CA SER A 123 -3.60 9.67 -11.61
C SER A 123 -3.06 8.25 -11.77
N LYS A 124 -1.84 8.08 -12.32
CA LYS A 124 -1.20 6.75 -12.42
C LYS A 124 -0.94 6.07 -11.07
N TRP A 125 -1.10 6.83 -9.98
CA TRP A 125 -1.00 6.39 -8.58
C TRP A 125 -2.35 6.26 -7.87
N ALA A 126 -3.48 6.38 -8.58
CA ALA A 126 -4.81 6.17 -8.01
C ALA A 126 -5.15 4.67 -8.04
N ASP A 127 -5.74 4.17 -6.96
CA ASP A 127 -6.17 2.78 -6.79
C ASP A 127 -5.05 1.73 -6.94
N LYS A 128 -3.81 2.17 -6.68
CA LYS A 128 -2.58 1.37 -6.74
C LYS A 128 -2.20 0.67 -5.43
N CYS A 129 -2.93 0.89 -4.35
CA CYS A 129 -2.78 0.10 -3.13
C CYS A 129 -3.64 -1.18 -3.22
N MET A 130 -3.17 -2.28 -2.65
CA MET A 130 -4.00 -3.41 -2.25
C MET A 130 -4.96 -2.94 -1.14
N TYR A 131 -6.23 -3.31 -1.25
CA TYR A 131 -7.24 -3.07 -0.24
C TYR A 131 -7.80 -4.41 0.22
N ALA A 132 -7.71 -4.66 1.52
CA ALA A 132 -8.43 -5.77 2.13
C ALA A 132 -9.94 -5.60 1.93
N GLU A 133 -10.62 -6.72 1.67
CA GLU A 133 -12.06 -6.82 1.93
C GLU A 133 -12.32 -6.79 3.45
N LEU A 134 -13.52 -6.42 3.90
CA LEU A 134 -13.91 -6.71 5.29
C LEU A 134 -14.03 -8.24 5.44
N LEU A 135 -13.59 -8.81 6.57
CA LEU A 135 -13.79 -10.23 6.84
C LEU A 135 -15.29 -10.55 6.98
N GLU A 136 -15.80 -11.49 6.18
CA GLU A 136 -17.15 -12.03 6.32
C GLU A 136 -17.19 -12.95 7.56
N MET A 137 -18.09 -12.67 8.52
CA MET A 137 -18.24 -13.42 9.77
C MET A 137 -19.71 -13.65 10.09
N ASN A 138 -20.03 -14.80 10.69
CA ASN A 138 -21.38 -15.23 11.02
C ASN A 138 -21.45 -15.78 12.44
N GLU A 139 -22.05 -15.04 13.37
CA GLU A 139 -22.20 -15.49 14.77
C GLU A 139 -23.33 -16.50 14.96
N GLU A 140 -24.33 -16.50 14.06
CA GLU A 140 -25.53 -17.36 14.12
C GLU A 140 -25.28 -18.76 13.54
N ALA A 141 -24.08 -19.03 13.02
CA ALA A 141 -23.67 -20.30 12.42
C ALA A 141 -23.97 -21.53 13.31
N HIS A 142 -23.93 -21.37 14.63
CA HIS A 142 -24.20 -22.43 15.61
C HIS A 142 -25.67 -22.89 15.67
N LEU A 143 -26.60 -22.12 15.09
CA LEU A 143 -28.02 -22.51 14.98
C LEU A 143 -28.28 -23.48 13.82
N TRP A 144 -27.31 -23.63 12.91
CA TRP A 144 -27.42 -24.40 11.67
C TRP A 144 -26.18 -25.30 11.49
N ASP A 145 -25.85 -26.08 12.52
CA ASP A 145 -24.77 -27.07 12.45
C ASP A 145 -25.15 -28.15 11.42
N ASN A 146 -24.58 -28.02 10.22
CA ASN A 146 -24.89 -28.91 9.10
C ASN A 146 -24.37 -30.31 9.38
N GLN A 147 -25.09 -31.33 8.88
CA GLN A 147 -24.74 -32.75 9.05
C GLN A 147 -23.37 -33.14 8.44
N SER A 148 -22.71 -32.24 7.70
CA SER A 148 -21.32 -32.34 7.25
C SER A 148 -20.28 -31.95 8.32
N GLY A 149 -20.70 -31.48 9.50
CA GLY A 149 -19.82 -31.09 10.61
C GLY A 149 -19.01 -29.81 10.39
N ASP A 150 -19.35 -29.03 9.35
CA ASP A 150 -18.50 -27.97 8.79
C ASP A 150 -18.92 -26.58 9.30
N VAL A 151 -18.00 -25.84 9.95
CA VAL A 151 -18.35 -24.60 10.68
C VAL A 151 -18.47 -23.41 9.71
N ILE A 152 -19.70 -22.96 9.45
CA ILE A 152 -19.98 -21.81 8.55
C ILE A 152 -19.96 -20.48 9.32
N ASP A 153 -18.91 -20.25 10.11
CA ASP A 153 -18.68 -19.01 10.87
C ASP A 153 -18.06 -17.87 10.04
N GLY A 154 -17.69 -18.15 8.78
CA GLY A 154 -17.08 -17.21 7.83
C GLY A 154 -15.55 -17.08 7.93
N LEU A 155 -14.93 -17.58 9.00
CA LEU A 155 -13.47 -17.53 9.13
C LEU A 155 -12.79 -18.52 8.16
N PRO A 156 -11.60 -18.19 7.61
CA PRO A 156 -10.86 -19.10 6.73
C PRO A 156 -10.64 -20.46 7.40
N ARG A 157 -10.77 -21.55 6.64
CA ARG A 157 -10.55 -22.93 7.17
C ARG A 157 -9.08 -23.17 7.51
N ASP A 158 -8.20 -22.56 6.71
CA ASP A 158 -6.75 -22.63 6.76
C ASP A 158 -6.12 -21.51 7.61
N LEU A 159 -6.91 -20.84 8.47
CA LEU A 159 -6.51 -19.65 9.22
C LEU A 159 -5.19 -19.80 10.00
N GLU A 160 -4.92 -21.00 10.52
CA GLU A 160 -3.71 -21.30 11.33
C GLU A 160 -2.45 -21.63 10.50
N ALA A 161 -2.59 -21.80 9.18
CA ALA A 161 -1.53 -22.34 8.32
C ALA A 161 -1.22 -21.49 7.08
N ALA A 162 -2.24 -20.83 6.51
CA ALA A 162 -2.13 -20.11 5.23
C ALA A 162 -2.18 -18.58 5.37
N TRP A 163 -2.00 -18.04 6.58
CA TRP A 163 -2.24 -16.62 6.86
C TRP A 163 -1.13 -15.95 7.67
N VAL A 164 -0.99 -14.65 7.45
CA VAL A 164 -0.15 -13.73 8.22
C VAL A 164 -1.04 -12.64 8.80
N ALA A 165 -0.98 -12.47 10.11
CA ALA A 165 -1.67 -11.38 10.80
C ALA A 165 -0.77 -10.14 10.88
N VAL A 166 -1.37 -8.95 10.81
CA VAL A 166 -0.69 -7.66 10.92
C VAL A 166 -1.42 -6.84 11.98
N ALA A 167 -0.74 -6.56 13.07
CA ALA A 167 -1.26 -5.80 14.19
C ALA A 167 -0.13 -5.26 15.08
N PRO A 168 -0.35 -4.15 15.82
CA PRO A 168 -1.50 -3.25 15.71
C PRO A 168 -1.45 -2.45 14.40
N VAL A 169 -2.58 -2.32 13.68
CA VAL A 169 -2.65 -1.48 12.48
C VAL A 169 -2.89 -0.03 12.91
N PRO A 170 -1.95 0.90 12.71
CA PRO A 170 -2.00 2.24 13.28
C PRO A 170 -3.07 3.12 12.62
N THR A 171 -3.67 4.01 13.40
CA THR A 171 -4.57 5.05 12.90
C THR A 171 -3.82 6.07 12.03
N GLY A 172 -4.39 6.42 10.87
CA GLY A 172 -3.74 7.39 9.97
C GLY A 172 -4.32 7.47 8.55
N LYS A 173 -3.51 7.97 7.61
CA LYS A 173 -3.88 8.21 6.21
C LYS A 173 -3.07 7.30 5.27
N ARG A 174 -3.71 6.23 4.78
CA ARG A 174 -3.12 5.27 3.84
C ARG A 174 -2.71 5.91 2.50
N CYS A 175 -1.48 5.67 2.07
CA CYS A 175 -0.85 6.22 0.88
C CYS A 175 0.35 5.39 0.40
N LEU A 176 0.62 5.40 -0.92
CA LEU A 176 1.89 4.90 -1.43
C LEU A 176 3.00 5.95 -1.19
N ALA A 177 4.13 5.54 -0.61
CA ALA A 177 5.36 6.32 -0.64
C ALA A 177 6.16 5.95 -1.89
N VAL A 178 6.44 6.95 -2.73
CA VAL A 178 7.15 6.76 -4.01
C VAL A 178 8.38 7.67 -4.04
N THR A 179 9.59 7.08 -4.08
CA THR A 179 10.81 7.80 -4.43
C THR A 179 10.98 7.88 -5.94
N HIS A 180 11.34 9.06 -6.42
CA HIS A 180 11.67 9.31 -7.83
C HIS A 180 13.17 9.10 -8.04
N GLN A 181 13.57 8.85 -9.28
CA GLN A 181 14.99 8.78 -9.66
C GLN A 181 15.66 10.12 -9.35
N SER A 182 16.81 10.10 -8.66
CA SER A 182 17.66 11.29 -8.49
C SER A 182 18.45 11.55 -9.77
N ALA A 183 18.88 12.79 -9.99
CA ALA A 183 19.54 13.23 -11.22
C ALA A 183 21.02 12.80 -11.33
N GLY A 184 21.40 11.63 -10.78
CA GLY A 184 22.79 11.12 -10.75
C GLY A 184 23.76 11.86 -9.80
N ILE A 185 23.43 13.08 -9.36
CA ILE A 185 24.28 13.90 -8.50
C ILE A 185 24.47 13.23 -7.12
N VAL A 186 25.73 12.93 -6.79
CA VAL A 186 26.16 12.36 -5.50
C VAL A 186 25.76 13.31 -4.36
N GLY A 187 25.28 12.74 -3.24
CA GLY A 187 24.86 13.50 -2.07
C GLY A 187 23.41 14.01 -2.08
N ILE A 188 22.72 14.05 -3.24
CA ILE A 188 21.31 14.47 -3.30
C ILE A 188 20.38 13.28 -3.07
N SER A 189 19.78 13.22 -1.87
CA SER A 189 18.75 12.25 -1.50
C SER A 189 17.56 12.26 -2.49
N PRO A 190 16.99 11.11 -2.87
CA PRO A 190 15.90 11.05 -3.83
C PRO A 190 14.62 11.73 -3.29
N ASN A 191 13.95 12.47 -4.17
CA ASN A 191 12.69 13.11 -3.84
C ASN A 191 11.60 12.06 -3.62
N THR A 192 10.91 12.13 -2.48
CA THR A 192 9.84 11.23 -2.06
C THR A 192 8.48 11.92 -2.20
N THR A 193 7.44 11.17 -2.58
CA THR A 193 6.05 11.68 -2.62
C THR A 193 5.06 10.68 -2.06
N LEU A 194 4.22 11.12 -1.11
CA LEU A 194 3.09 10.32 -0.61
C LEU A 194 1.86 10.50 -1.49
N ARG A 195 1.33 9.40 -2.03
CA ARG A 195 0.19 9.37 -2.98
C ARG A 195 -1.04 8.80 -2.29
N SER A 196 -2.09 9.61 -2.18
CA SER A 196 -3.39 9.23 -1.60
C SER A 196 -4.01 8.04 -2.34
N ARG A 197 -4.33 6.96 -1.62
CA ARG A 197 -4.76 5.68 -2.20
C ARG A 197 -5.84 5.80 -3.30
N VAL A 198 -6.92 6.52 -3.02
CA VAL A 198 -8.12 6.59 -3.92
C VAL A 198 -7.91 7.53 -5.12
N LEU A 199 -7.00 8.51 -5.05
CA LEU A 199 -6.91 9.59 -6.04
C LEU A 199 -5.52 9.77 -6.67
N GLY A 200 -4.48 9.10 -6.17
CA GLY A 200 -3.09 9.28 -6.59
C GLY A 200 -2.57 10.72 -6.47
N LYS A 201 -3.28 11.57 -5.72
CA LYS A 201 -2.90 12.95 -5.42
C LYS A 201 -1.83 12.97 -4.34
N MET A 202 -0.93 13.95 -4.39
CA MET A 202 0.06 14.16 -3.33
C MET A 202 -0.65 14.57 -2.03
N LEU A 203 -0.27 13.96 -0.91
CA LEU A 203 -0.74 14.33 0.43
C LEU A 203 0.07 15.47 1.06
N LEU A 204 1.35 15.58 0.67
CA LEU A 204 2.34 16.54 1.13
C LEU A 204 3.14 17.05 -0.09
N PRO A 205 3.95 18.12 0.05
CA PRO A 205 5.03 18.44 -0.91
C PRO A 205 5.96 17.25 -1.18
N ARG A 206 6.87 17.38 -2.16
CA ARG A 206 7.99 16.43 -2.28
C ARG A 206 8.93 16.64 -1.10
N PHE A 207 9.52 15.58 -0.54
CA PHE A 207 10.50 15.70 0.54
C PHE A 207 11.65 14.70 0.39
N PRO A 208 12.86 15.00 0.90
CA PRO A 208 13.96 14.06 0.93
C PRO A 208 13.67 12.91 1.90
N SER A 209 14.12 11.69 1.59
CA SER A 209 14.16 10.59 2.56
C SER A 209 15.38 9.70 2.35
N SER A 210 15.65 8.81 3.30
CA SER A 210 16.67 7.77 3.21
C SER A 210 16.27 6.57 2.34
N LEU A 211 15.02 6.51 1.86
CA LEU A 211 14.59 5.45 0.93
C LEU A 211 15.41 5.51 -0.38
N PRO A 212 15.87 4.36 -0.94
CA PRO A 212 16.54 4.36 -2.23
C PRO A 212 15.63 4.88 -3.37
N PRO A 213 16.19 5.41 -4.48
CA PRO A 213 15.40 5.80 -5.65
C PRO A 213 14.63 4.62 -6.24
N LEU A 214 13.54 4.90 -6.97
CA LEU A 214 12.69 3.90 -7.62
C LEU A 214 12.09 2.86 -6.64
N THR A 215 11.83 3.28 -5.40
CA THR A 215 11.19 2.48 -4.35
C THR A 215 9.72 2.89 -4.22
N VAL A 216 8.84 1.89 -4.09
CA VAL A 216 7.39 2.05 -3.90
C VAL A 216 6.98 1.21 -2.70
N LEU A 217 6.57 1.89 -1.63
CA LEU A 217 6.05 1.30 -0.40
C LEU A 217 4.56 1.64 -0.25
N ASP A 218 3.80 0.78 0.43
CA ASP A 218 2.42 1.08 0.83
C ASP A 218 2.35 1.32 2.34
N CYS A 219 1.94 2.53 2.71
CA CYS A 219 2.18 3.10 4.02
C CYS A 219 0.93 3.73 4.63
N ILE A 220 0.88 3.84 5.95
CA ILE A 220 -0.05 4.69 6.68
C ILE A 220 0.74 5.89 7.22
N LEU A 221 0.47 7.08 6.68
CA LEU A 221 0.95 8.32 7.27
C LEU A 221 0.27 8.49 8.63
N ASP A 222 1.05 8.59 9.71
CA ASP A 222 0.56 8.65 11.08
C ASP A 222 -0.44 9.80 11.29
N ALA A 223 -1.41 9.62 12.18
CA ALA A 223 -2.36 10.68 12.52
C ALA A 223 -1.67 11.97 13.00
N ASN A 224 -0.61 11.80 13.79
CA ASN A 224 0.17 12.83 14.47
C ASN A 224 1.55 13.03 13.83
N TRP A 225 1.71 12.71 12.53
CA TRP A 225 2.99 12.79 11.81
C TRP A 225 3.71 14.15 11.91
N ARG A 226 2.98 15.24 12.18
CA ARG A 226 3.55 16.58 12.40
C ARG A 226 4.32 16.72 13.71
N ASP A 227 3.99 15.92 14.72
CA ASP A 227 4.58 16.02 16.05
C ASP A 227 5.52 14.83 16.34
N ASN A 228 5.39 13.70 15.62
CA ASN A 228 6.28 12.52 15.74
C ASN A 228 7.14 12.16 14.51
N GLY A 229 6.86 12.73 13.33
CA GLY A 229 7.63 12.47 12.10
C GLY A 229 7.43 11.07 11.49
N ILE A 230 6.47 10.28 11.98
CA ILE A 230 6.32 8.85 11.63
C ILE A 230 5.51 8.65 10.34
N ILE A 231 5.98 7.71 9.52
CA ILE A 231 5.19 7.04 8.49
C ILE A 231 5.33 5.53 8.67
N HIS A 232 4.20 4.86 8.85
CA HIS A 232 4.16 3.42 9.09
C HIS A 232 4.16 2.66 7.76
N VAL A 233 5.10 1.76 7.54
CA VAL A 233 5.18 0.95 6.32
C VAL A 233 4.43 -0.36 6.53
N LEU A 234 3.40 -0.63 5.71
CA LEU A 234 2.79 -1.96 5.69
C LEU A 234 3.46 -2.87 4.66
N ASP A 235 3.73 -2.38 3.45
CA ASP A 235 4.11 -3.27 2.35
C ASP A 235 5.17 -2.66 1.42
N VAL A 236 5.80 -3.53 0.63
CA VAL A 236 6.85 -3.19 -0.34
C VAL A 236 6.48 -3.74 -1.71
N LEU A 237 6.18 -2.84 -2.64
CA LEU A 237 5.82 -3.18 -4.02
C LEU A 237 7.09 -3.26 -4.88
N LYS A 238 8.00 -2.28 -4.69
CA LYS A 238 9.21 -2.10 -5.49
C LYS A 238 10.32 -1.52 -4.62
N TRP A 239 11.56 -1.98 -4.77
CA TRP A 239 12.72 -1.52 -4.01
C TRP A 239 13.92 -1.37 -4.94
N LYS A 240 14.56 -0.19 -4.97
CA LYS A 240 15.68 0.11 -5.91
C LYS A 240 15.35 -0.19 -7.39
N GLY A 241 14.08 -0.13 -7.78
CA GLY A 241 13.60 -0.49 -9.11
C GLY A 241 13.27 -1.98 -9.31
N GLN A 242 13.67 -2.90 -8.43
CA GLN A 242 13.27 -4.31 -8.46
C GLN A 242 11.84 -4.46 -7.92
N ASP A 243 10.98 -5.21 -8.61
CA ASP A 243 9.63 -5.51 -8.12
C ASP A 243 9.68 -6.62 -7.06
N VAL A 244 9.05 -6.35 -5.91
CA VAL A 244 8.98 -7.23 -4.74
C VAL A 244 7.53 -7.65 -4.48
N GLY A 245 6.55 -6.92 -5.03
CA GLY A 245 5.12 -7.22 -4.93
C GLY A 245 4.70 -8.58 -5.48
N ASP A 246 5.43 -9.14 -6.46
CA ASP A 246 5.19 -10.50 -6.99
C ASP A 246 5.51 -11.62 -6.00
N CYS A 247 6.24 -11.33 -4.90
CA CYS A 247 6.60 -12.31 -3.88
C CYS A 247 5.46 -12.55 -2.86
N GLU A 248 5.57 -13.66 -2.13
CA GLU A 248 4.61 -14.05 -1.09
C GLU A 248 4.68 -13.13 0.16
N THR A 249 3.56 -13.00 0.88
CA THR A 249 3.40 -12.04 2.00
C THR A 249 4.49 -12.13 3.07
N PRO A 250 4.86 -13.32 3.62
CA PRO A 250 5.90 -13.41 4.65
C PRO A 250 7.25 -12.87 4.17
N PHE A 251 7.62 -13.16 2.91
CA PHE A 251 8.84 -12.66 2.29
C PHE A 251 8.80 -11.14 2.11
N ARG A 252 7.67 -10.59 1.64
CA ARG A 252 7.50 -9.13 1.48
C ARG A 252 7.66 -8.39 2.80
N PHE A 253 7.08 -8.90 3.90
CA PHE A 253 7.22 -8.27 5.22
C PHE A 253 8.62 -8.44 5.81
N TRP A 254 9.25 -9.62 5.69
CA TRP A 254 10.64 -9.82 6.11
C TRP A 254 11.62 -8.92 5.34
N TRP A 255 11.46 -8.82 4.01
CA TRP A 255 12.28 -7.97 3.15
C TRP A 255 12.08 -6.48 3.47
N ARG A 256 10.82 -6.04 3.66
CA ARG A 256 10.46 -4.70 4.13
C ARG A 256 11.22 -4.35 5.41
N ASP A 257 11.21 -5.23 6.42
CA ASP A 257 11.78 -4.92 7.74
C ASP A 257 13.31 -4.91 7.70
N THR A 258 13.90 -5.91 7.04
CA THR A 258 15.35 -6.00 6.82
C THR A 258 15.88 -4.76 6.08
N ARG A 259 15.22 -4.37 4.98
CA ARG A 259 15.67 -3.26 4.13
C ARG A 259 15.36 -1.87 4.69
N LEU A 260 14.42 -1.75 5.63
CA LEU A 260 14.21 -0.52 6.41
C LEU A 260 15.24 -0.37 7.53
N ALA A 261 15.62 -1.48 8.19
CA ALA A 261 16.65 -1.47 9.25
C ALA A 261 18.05 -1.12 8.73
N GLU A 262 18.36 -1.43 7.46
CA GLU A 262 19.59 -1.05 6.76
C GLU A 262 19.73 0.45 6.44
N LEU A 263 18.67 1.26 6.61
CA LEU A 263 18.68 2.65 6.15
C LEU A 263 19.45 3.59 7.10
N PRO A 264 20.23 4.55 6.56
CA PRO A 264 20.82 5.60 7.39
C PRO A 264 19.70 6.46 7.98
N LYS A 265 19.82 6.78 9.28
CA LYS A 265 18.98 7.80 9.93
C LYS A 265 19.28 9.16 9.28
N PRO A 266 18.33 9.83 8.60
CA PRO A 266 18.56 11.16 8.05
C PRO A 266 18.69 12.20 9.18
N PRO A 267 19.48 13.27 9.01
CA PRO A 267 19.54 14.36 9.98
C PRO A 267 18.18 15.05 10.09
N LEU A 268 17.78 15.40 11.32
CA LEU A 268 16.48 16.02 11.58
C LEU A 268 16.37 17.41 10.93
N PRO A 269 15.29 17.70 10.19
CA PRO A 269 15.14 18.97 9.49
C PRO A 269 15.00 20.15 10.45
N SER A 270 15.58 21.30 10.11
CA SER A 270 15.36 22.55 10.83
C SER A 270 13.87 22.93 10.81
N GLY A 271 13.32 23.43 11.92
CA GLY A 271 11.89 23.84 11.99
C GLY A 271 11.49 24.91 10.97
N ASN A 272 12.44 25.73 10.52
CA ASN A 272 12.25 26.78 9.51
C ASN A 272 12.17 26.25 8.05
N PHE A 273 12.14 24.93 7.83
CA PHE A 273 12.16 24.36 6.47
C PHE A 273 10.83 24.60 5.72
N SER A 274 10.87 25.45 4.70
CA SER A 274 9.72 25.75 3.82
C SER A 274 9.99 25.28 2.40
N PHE A 275 9.07 24.49 1.83
CA PHE A 275 9.10 24.14 0.41
C PHE A 275 8.50 25.25 -0.45
N THR A 276 9.36 26.07 -1.05
CA THR A 276 8.97 26.98 -2.13
C THR A 276 8.52 26.18 -3.36
N ALA A 277 7.21 26.15 -3.61
CA ALA A 277 6.65 25.50 -4.79
C ALA A 277 6.85 26.40 -6.03
N PRO A 278 7.59 25.97 -7.07
CA PRO A 278 7.69 26.74 -8.31
C PRO A 278 6.33 26.76 -9.01
N HIS A 279 5.87 27.96 -9.36
CA HIS A 279 4.63 28.25 -10.09
C HIS A 279 3.32 27.76 -9.43
N ALA A 280 2.99 28.34 -8.28
CA ALA A 280 1.61 28.79 -8.08
C ALA A 280 1.49 30.20 -8.67
N THR A 281 0.59 30.40 -9.65
CA THR A 281 0.22 31.75 -10.11
C THR A 281 -0.53 32.48 -8.99
N ALA A 282 -0.28 33.79 -8.83
CA ALA A 282 -0.77 34.58 -7.71
C ALA A 282 -2.26 34.97 -7.83
N ASP A 283 -3.16 33.98 -7.71
CA ASP A 283 -4.59 34.23 -7.52
C ASP A 283 -4.85 34.61 -6.05
N ASN A 284 -5.13 35.90 -5.84
CA ASN A 284 -5.09 36.55 -4.54
C ASN A 284 -6.40 36.37 -3.74
N SER A 285 -6.65 35.18 -3.18
CA SER A 285 -7.89 34.87 -2.45
C SER A 285 -7.77 33.76 -1.39
N SER A 286 -6.85 33.91 -0.42
CA SER A 286 -6.82 33.09 0.81
C SER A 286 -6.20 33.81 2.02
N GLN A 287 -6.60 35.05 2.29
CA GLN A 287 -6.39 35.67 3.60
C GLN A 287 -7.37 35.04 4.60
N ASN A 288 -6.92 33.97 5.27
CA ASN A 288 -7.48 33.44 6.52
C ASN A 288 -6.38 32.68 7.28
N ALA A 289 -5.26 33.37 7.52
CA ALA A 289 -4.32 32.99 8.56
C ALA A 289 -4.81 33.63 9.86
N GLU A 290 -5.47 32.84 10.71
CA GLU A 290 -5.88 33.24 12.06
C GLU A 290 -4.67 33.85 12.81
N PRO A 291 -4.80 35.02 13.45
CA PRO A 291 -3.70 35.66 14.14
C PRO A 291 -3.26 34.80 15.34
N LEU A 292 -1.99 34.39 15.34
CA LEU A 292 -1.36 33.47 16.29
C LEU A 292 -1.39 33.88 17.78
N ALA A 293 -2.02 35.02 18.12
CA ALA A 293 -1.95 35.71 19.41
C ALA A 293 -2.54 34.94 20.60
N ASN A 294 -3.63 34.19 20.41
CA ASN A 294 -4.44 33.65 21.51
C ASN A 294 -4.16 32.18 21.91
N MET A 295 -3.10 31.55 21.40
CA MET A 295 -2.66 30.24 21.91
C MET A 295 -1.78 30.38 23.17
N PRO A 296 -1.91 29.47 24.16
CA PRO A 296 -1.02 29.45 25.32
C PRO A 296 0.43 29.19 24.90
N THR A 297 1.37 29.81 25.62
CA THR A 297 2.80 29.83 25.26
C THR A 297 3.41 28.44 25.10
N SER A 298 3.01 27.47 25.92
CA SER A 298 3.50 26.09 25.92
C SER A 298 3.23 25.30 24.62
N GLU A 299 2.31 25.73 23.76
CA GLU A 299 2.10 25.10 22.44
C GLU A 299 2.97 25.70 21.32
N ARG A 300 3.53 26.90 21.52
CA ARG A 300 4.37 27.57 20.49
C ARG A 300 5.79 26.99 20.40
N GLU A 301 6.26 26.34 21.45
CA GLU A 301 7.64 25.88 21.60
C GLU A 301 7.86 24.42 21.18
N ARG A 302 6.79 23.66 20.87
CA ARG A 302 6.93 22.26 20.45
C ARG A 302 7.44 22.17 19.01
N TYR A 303 8.60 21.52 18.84
CA TYR A 303 9.13 21.19 17.52
C TYR A 303 8.09 20.41 16.69
N ARG A 304 7.94 20.79 15.42
CA ARG A 304 7.05 20.13 14.46
C ARG A 304 7.79 19.75 13.20
N PHE A 305 7.59 18.51 12.78
CA PHE A 305 8.15 17.94 11.56
C PHE A 305 7.54 18.62 10.31
N PRO A 306 8.37 19.19 9.41
CA PRO A 306 7.90 19.73 8.13
C PRO A 306 7.48 18.61 7.15
N TYR A 307 8.05 17.42 7.30
CA TYR A 307 7.72 16.19 6.58
C TYR A 307 8.09 14.94 7.43
N PRO A 308 7.51 13.77 7.18
CA PRO A 308 7.87 12.53 7.88
C PRO A 308 9.30 12.10 7.57
N THR A 309 10.05 11.76 8.61
CA THR A 309 11.45 11.30 8.54
C THR A 309 11.60 9.81 8.85
N SER A 310 10.66 9.23 9.60
CA SER A 310 10.82 7.94 10.27
C SER A 310 9.92 6.88 9.63
N PHE A 311 10.52 6.00 8.82
CA PHE A 311 9.83 4.90 8.14
C PHE A 311 9.82 3.66 9.04
N ILE A 312 8.73 3.45 9.78
CA ILE A 312 8.63 2.39 10.79
C ILE A 312 7.77 1.24 10.26
N PRO A 313 8.22 -0.02 10.25
CA PRO A 313 7.38 -1.14 9.84
C PRO A 313 6.24 -1.41 10.84
N ILE A 314 5.09 -1.86 10.31
CA ILE A 314 3.95 -2.35 11.09
C ILE A 314 4.20 -3.84 11.43
N PRO A 315 4.10 -4.27 12.71
CA PRO A 315 4.44 -5.64 13.08
C PRO A 315 3.52 -6.67 12.43
N TYR A 316 4.07 -7.85 12.16
CA TYR A 316 3.37 -8.97 11.55
C TYR A 316 3.69 -10.27 12.28
N HIS A 317 2.79 -11.24 12.17
CA HIS A 317 2.77 -12.48 12.95
C HIS A 317 2.45 -13.63 12.02
N THR A 318 3.39 -14.55 11.87
CA THR A 318 3.23 -15.77 11.06
C THR A 318 2.62 -16.92 11.84
N ASP A 319 2.73 -16.91 13.17
CA ASP A 319 1.94 -17.78 14.04
C ASP A 319 0.51 -17.23 14.14
N THR A 320 -0.36 -17.80 13.33
CA THR A 320 -1.80 -17.54 13.27
C THR A 320 -2.62 -18.67 13.91
N THR A 321 -2.01 -19.51 14.75
CA THR A 321 -2.75 -20.52 15.53
C THR A 321 -3.84 -19.87 16.38
N LEU A 322 -4.92 -20.60 16.66
CA LEU A 322 -6.06 -20.06 17.42
C LEU A 322 -5.65 -19.61 18.83
N THR A 323 -4.64 -20.26 19.41
CA THR A 323 -4.01 -19.88 20.68
C THR A 323 -3.21 -18.57 20.55
N SER A 324 -2.32 -18.45 19.55
CA SER A 324 -1.59 -17.19 19.27
C SER A 324 -2.55 -16.03 18.99
N LEU A 325 -3.56 -16.25 18.14
CA LEU A 325 -4.57 -15.26 17.81
C LEU A 325 -5.30 -14.75 19.05
N SER A 326 -5.84 -15.66 19.88
CA SER A 326 -6.65 -15.29 21.04
C SER A 326 -5.83 -14.73 22.22
N SER A 327 -4.63 -15.25 22.48
CA SER A 327 -3.80 -14.85 23.63
C SER A 327 -2.82 -13.71 23.36
N PHE A 328 -2.42 -13.48 22.10
CA PHE A 328 -1.39 -12.49 21.76
C PHE A 328 -1.81 -11.52 20.67
N VAL A 329 -2.17 -12.01 19.47
CA VAL A 329 -2.35 -11.14 18.30
C VAL A 329 -3.58 -10.23 18.44
N ILE A 330 -4.72 -10.74 18.91
CA ILE A 330 -5.95 -9.96 19.11
C ILE A 330 -5.80 -8.95 20.26
N PRO A 331 -5.29 -9.31 21.47
CA PRO A 331 -4.98 -8.32 22.50
C PRO A 331 -4.04 -7.21 22.02
N MET A 332 -2.97 -7.57 21.30
CA MET A 332 -2.04 -6.59 20.72
C MET A 332 -2.70 -5.74 19.62
N ALA A 333 -3.64 -6.27 18.82
CA ALA A 333 -4.41 -5.50 17.85
C ALA A 333 -5.29 -4.40 18.48
N ARG A 334 -5.64 -4.54 19.76
CA ARG A 334 -6.33 -3.50 20.56
C ARG A 334 -5.38 -2.53 21.26
N SER A 335 -4.09 -2.87 21.38
CA SER A 335 -3.11 -2.09 22.14
C SER A 335 -2.64 -0.82 21.40
N THR A 336 -2.35 0.23 22.17
CA THR A 336 -1.59 1.40 21.69
C THR A 336 -0.10 1.03 21.61
N ARG A 337 0.53 1.21 20.45
CA ARG A 337 1.98 0.98 20.27
C ARG A 337 2.77 2.19 20.75
N GLU A 338 3.85 1.95 21.50
CA GLU A 338 4.83 2.98 21.84
C GLU A 338 6.02 2.92 20.88
N ILE A 339 6.46 4.07 20.38
CA ILE A 339 7.55 4.20 19.40
C ILE A 339 8.44 5.38 19.80
N SER A 340 9.75 5.13 20.00
CA SER A 340 10.73 6.20 20.20
C SER A 340 11.05 6.93 18.89
N PHE A 341 11.12 8.26 18.95
CA PHE A 341 11.53 9.13 17.85
C PHE A 341 12.35 10.30 18.39
N ASP A 342 13.31 10.78 17.60
CA ASP A 342 14.26 11.81 18.01
C ASP A 342 13.79 13.20 17.56
N ILE A 343 13.85 14.21 18.43
CA ILE A 343 13.61 15.63 18.11
C ILE A 343 14.84 16.49 18.40
N PRO A 344 15.06 17.62 17.68
CA PRO A 344 16.16 18.53 18.00
C PRO A 344 15.92 19.23 19.34
N VAL A 345 16.97 19.36 20.16
CA VAL A 345 16.91 20.20 21.36
C VAL A 345 16.87 21.67 20.95
N LEU A 346 15.80 22.36 21.32
CA LEU A 346 15.68 23.81 21.23
C LEU A 346 16.48 24.45 22.38
N VAL A 347 17.80 24.53 22.20
CA VAL A 347 18.66 25.30 23.10
C VAL A 347 18.41 26.79 22.83
N SER A 348 17.86 27.50 23.80
CA SER A 348 17.84 28.97 23.79
C SER A 348 19.26 29.50 23.57
N PRO A 349 19.49 30.50 22.70
CA PRO A 349 20.83 31.05 22.52
C PRO A 349 21.42 31.47 23.88
N PRO A 350 22.65 31.04 24.23
CA PRO A 350 23.28 31.53 25.45
C PRO A 350 23.44 33.04 25.33
N GLU A 351 23.14 33.77 26.40
CA GLU A 351 23.39 35.22 26.44
C GLU A 351 24.89 35.46 26.22
N PHE A 352 25.23 36.33 25.27
CA PHE A 352 26.61 36.53 24.82
C PHE A 352 27.46 37.20 25.91
N ILE A 353 28.06 36.41 26.79
CA ILE A 353 29.25 36.81 27.54
C ILE A 353 30.41 36.83 26.55
N SER A 354 30.75 38.01 26.04
CA SER A 354 31.81 38.21 25.07
C SER A 354 33.20 38.13 25.72
N HIS A 355 33.90 37.01 25.52
CA HIS A 355 35.37 36.81 25.39
C HIS A 355 35.57 35.28 25.29
N ASP A 356 36.21 34.72 24.25
CA ASP A 356 37.62 34.95 23.92
C ASP A 356 37.91 34.80 22.40
N MET A 357 39.20 34.83 22.03
CA MET A 357 39.71 34.94 20.66
C MET A 357 39.61 33.65 19.82
N ALA A 358 39.34 33.81 18.52
CA ALA A 358 39.34 32.72 17.56
C ALA A 358 40.75 32.35 17.08
N VAL A 359 40.99 31.06 16.85
CA VAL A 359 42.11 30.54 16.05
C VAL A 359 41.51 29.69 14.93
N ASP A 360 41.97 29.93 13.71
CA ASP A 360 41.44 29.28 12.50
C ASP A 360 41.91 27.81 12.38
N GLY A 361 41.07 26.94 11.82
CA GLY A 361 41.23 25.50 11.88
C GLY A 361 40.19 24.76 11.05
N THR A 362 40.44 24.66 9.75
CA THR A 362 39.49 24.15 8.75
C THR A 362 39.15 22.66 8.91
N HIS A 363 38.05 22.37 9.59
CA HIS A 363 37.28 21.14 9.42
C HIS A 363 35.78 21.46 9.46
N ASP A 364 35.03 20.93 8.49
CA ASP A 364 33.55 20.95 8.51
C ASP A 364 33.02 20.04 9.63
N SER A 365 33.11 20.53 10.86
CA SER A 365 32.38 19.95 11.99
C SER A 365 30.89 20.23 11.78
N VAL A 366 30.22 19.30 11.10
CA VAL A 366 28.75 19.25 11.02
C VAL A 366 28.24 19.16 12.46
N ALA A 367 27.87 20.32 13.01
CA ALA A 367 27.59 20.47 14.43
C ALA A 367 26.51 19.48 14.85
N SER A 368 26.89 18.52 15.70
CA SER A 368 26.00 17.46 16.16
C SER A 368 24.89 18.09 17.00
N ARG A 369 23.78 18.41 16.34
CA ARG A 369 22.59 18.97 16.99
C ARG A 369 22.12 17.95 18.00
N SER A 370 22.24 18.30 19.28
CA SER A 370 21.74 17.47 20.37
C SER A 370 20.27 17.13 20.11
N THR A 371 19.93 15.85 20.27
CA THR A 371 18.58 15.34 20.11
C THR A 371 18.09 14.73 21.42
N THR A 372 16.78 14.84 21.65
CA THR A 372 16.09 14.14 22.72
C THR A 372 15.18 13.10 22.10
N SER A 373 15.24 11.85 22.59
CA SER A 373 14.31 10.81 22.17
C SER A 373 13.02 10.91 22.99
N VAL A 374 11.88 10.84 22.30
CA VAL A 374 10.53 11.03 22.83
C VAL A 374 9.66 9.84 22.41
N ILE A 375 8.71 9.45 23.26
CA ILE A 375 7.80 8.32 22.97
C ILE A 375 6.52 8.83 22.31
N ALA A 376 6.26 8.39 21.08
CA ALA A 376 4.96 8.51 20.44
C ALA A 376 4.07 7.34 20.87
N ARG A 377 2.85 7.65 21.32
CA ARG A 377 1.77 6.68 21.52
C ARG A 377 0.91 6.64 20.26
N VAL A 378 0.77 5.47 19.64
CA VAL A 378 0.09 5.27 18.35
C VAL A 378 -1.04 4.27 18.53
N ASP A 379 -2.28 4.76 18.42
CA ASP A 379 -3.48 3.95 18.62
C ASP A 379 -3.80 3.07 17.41
N SER A 380 -4.27 1.85 17.70
CA SER A 380 -4.65 0.85 16.71
C SER A 380 -6.08 1.03 16.20
N ASP A 381 -6.27 0.97 14.88
CA ASP A 381 -7.57 0.98 14.22
C ASP A 381 -8.14 -0.44 13.99
N GLY A 382 -7.32 -1.48 14.10
CA GLY A 382 -7.73 -2.88 13.90
C GLY A 382 -6.61 -3.88 13.59
N LEU A 383 -7.03 -5.02 13.03
CA LEU A 383 -6.22 -6.16 12.59
C LEU A 383 -6.40 -6.37 11.08
N LEU A 384 -5.29 -6.55 10.35
CA LEU A 384 -5.31 -7.04 8.98
C LEU A 384 -4.84 -8.49 8.94
N LEU A 385 -5.52 -9.31 8.15
CA LEU A 385 -5.08 -10.65 7.78
C LEU A 385 -4.66 -10.64 6.30
N TYR A 386 -3.63 -11.40 5.95
CA TYR A 386 -3.16 -11.60 4.57
C TYR A 386 -2.96 -13.09 4.31
N VAL A 387 -3.36 -13.58 3.15
CA VAL A 387 -2.98 -14.92 2.69
C VAL A 387 -1.46 -14.97 2.51
N SER A 388 -0.81 -15.99 3.07
CA SER A 388 0.65 -16.14 3.06
C SER A 388 1.19 -16.18 1.63
N HIS A 389 0.68 -17.09 0.80
CA HIS A 389 1.08 -17.29 -0.59
C HIS A 389 0.67 -16.16 -1.56
N ALA A 390 -0.03 -15.13 -1.10
CA ALA A 390 -0.50 -14.05 -1.97
C ALA A 390 0.62 -13.08 -2.37
N SER A 391 0.67 -12.76 -3.65
CA SER A 391 1.39 -11.61 -4.18
C SER A 391 0.53 -10.36 -4.01
N TYR A 392 1.19 -9.21 -3.87
CA TYR A 392 0.53 -7.92 -3.79
C TYR A 392 -0.21 -7.61 -5.09
N GLU A 393 -1.48 -7.19 -5.02
CA GLU A 393 -2.25 -6.79 -6.19
C GLU A 393 -3.04 -5.50 -5.98
N GLU A 394 -3.23 -4.74 -7.05
CA GLU A 394 -3.81 -3.39 -7.01
C GLU A 394 -5.34 -3.43 -6.89
N GLY A 395 -5.90 -2.63 -5.98
CA GLY A 395 -7.34 -2.58 -5.74
C GLY A 395 -7.82 -3.54 -4.66
N THR A 396 -9.14 -3.79 -4.61
CA THR A 396 -9.74 -4.65 -3.58
C THR A 396 -9.46 -6.12 -3.87
N SER A 397 -9.00 -6.87 -2.86
CA SER A 397 -8.64 -8.29 -2.99
C SER A 397 -9.17 -9.12 -1.80
N PRO A 398 -9.76 -10.31 -2.05
CA PRO A 398 -10.15 -11.27 -1.02
C PRO A 398 -8.94 -12.02 -0.40
N LEU A 399 -7.73 -11.78 -0.90
CA LEU A 399 -6.46 -12.31 -0.37
C LEU A 399 -5.94 -11.49 0.84
N SER A 400 -6.64 -10.43 1.24
CA SER A 400 -6.45 -9.77 2.53
C SER A 400 -7.81 -9.39 3.13
N CYS A 401 -7.93 -9.54 4.45
CA CYS A 401 -9.17 -9.30 5.19
C CYS A 401 -8.94 -8.29 6.32
N TRP A 402 -9.89 -7.38 6.52
CA TRP A 402 -9.86 -6.32 7.52
C TRP A 402 -10.84 -6.58 8.66
N ILE A 403 -10.37 -6.36 9.89
CA ILE A 403 -11.13 -6.54 11.14
C ILE A 403 -10.92 -5.27 12.00
N PRO A 404 -11.82 -4.28 11.96
CA PRO A 404 -11.66 -3.03 12.70
C PRO A 404 -11.94 -3.17 14.22
N ASN A 405 -11.21 -2.37 15.01
CA ASN A 405 -11.41 -2.21 16.47
C ASN A 405 -12.71 -1.48 16.85
N LYS A 406 -13.43 -0.93 15.86
CA LYS A 406 -14.59 -0.04 16.06
C LYS A 406 -15.79 -0.65 15.35
N ALA A 407 -16.95 -0.62 16.02
CA ALA A 407 -18.22 -0.99 15.41
C ALA A 407 -18.43 -0.25 14.08
N ILE A 408 -18.96 -0.97 13.09
CA ILE A 408 -19.28 -0.38 11.79
C ILE A 408 -20.59 0.40 11.95
N THR A 409 -20.48 1.70 12.22
CA THR A 409 -21.63 2.61 12.17
C THR A 409 -22.09 2.72 10.72
N GLU A 410 -23.10 1.91 10.37
CA GLU A 410 -23.89 2.11 9.16
C GLU A 410 -24.76 3.37 9.29
N LEU A 411 -25.53 3.69 8.25
CA LEU A 411 -26.18 5.00 8.12
C LEU A 411 -27.20 5.27 9.25
N PRO A 412 -27.32 6.54 9.73
CA PRO A 412 -28.15 6.88 10.87
C PRO A 412 -29.64 6.98 10.51
N GLU A 413 -30.31 5.85 10.28
CA GLU A 413 -31.76 5.75 10.21
C GLU A 413 -32.25 4.32 10.55
N LEU A 414 -33.35 4.23 11.31
CA LEU A 414 -34.15 3.00 11.56
C LEU A 414 -33.58 1.88 12.46
N SER A 415 -32.90 2.20 13.57
CA SER A 415 -32.81 1.27 14.72
C SER A 415 -32.75 1.97 16.08
N GLY A 416 -33.91 2.20 16.69
CA GLY A 416 -34.02 2.65 18.08
C GLY A 416 -33.82 1.51 19.07
N GLY A 417 -32.57 1.08 19.31
CA GLY A 417 -32.25 -0.03 20.20
C GLY A 417 -30.93 0.18 20.96
N SER A 418 -31.00 0.25 22.29
CA SER A 418 -29.82 0.40 23.16
C SER A 418 -29.14 -0.95 23.44
N THR A 419 -28.72 -1.63 22.37
CA THR A 419 -27.84 -2.81 22.44
C THR A 419 -26.43 -2.38 22.04
N GLY A 420 -25.43 -2.71 22.86
CA GLY A 420 -24.04 -2.41 22.55
C GLY A 420 -23.61 -3.08 21.25
N HIS A 421 -23.30 -2.29 20.23
CA HIS A 421 -22.74 -2.82 18.99
C HIS A 421 -21.28 -3.24 19.24
N ASP A 422 -21.08 -4.54 19.40
CA ASP A 422 -19.74 -5.15 19.44
C ASP A 422 -18.91 -4.76 18.21
N SER A 423 -17.59 -4.63 18.38
CA SER A 423 -16.71 -4.43 17.24
C SER A 423 -16.53 -5.74 16.46
N PRO A 424 -16.23 -5.67 15.15
CA PRO A 424 -15.87 -6.87 14.39
C PRO A 424 -14.66 -7.63 14.96
N LEU A 425 -13.77 -6.99 15.73
CA LEU A 425 -12.71 -7.71 16.45
C LEU A 425 -13.21 -8.50 17.66
N ASP A 426 -14.29 -8.07 18.32
CA ASP A 426 -14.95 -8.85 19.38
C ASP A 426 -15.62 -10.11 18.80
N VAL A 427 -16.30 -9.96 17.66
CA VAL A 427 -16.87 -11.07 16.88
C VAL A 427 -15.77 -12.05 16.47
N PHE A 428 -14.69 -11.57 15.84
CA PHE A 428 -13.55 -12.39 15.44
C PHE A 428 -12.94 -13.14 16.63
N GLN A 429 -12.75 -12.47 17.76
CA GLN A 429 -12.22 -13.06 18.98
C GLN A 429 -13.11 -14.18 19.52
N ARG A 430 -14.44 -13.99 19.54
CA ARG A 430 -15.39 -15.04 19.94
C ARG A 430 -15.30 -16.25 19.03
N LEU A 431 -15.27 -16.07 17.71
CA LEU A 431 -15.21 -17.18 16.75
C LEU A 431 -13.88 -17.94 16.84
N VAL A 432 -12.74 -17.26 16.97
CA VAL A 432 -11.43 -17.88 17.23
C VAL A 432 -11.44 -18.69 18.52
N GLN A 433 -11.99 -18.15 19.61
CA GLN A 433 -12.10 -18.88 20.90
C GLN A 433 -13.03 -20.10 20.80
N ARG A 434 -14.17 -19.99 20.11
CA ARG A 434 -15.09 -21.13 19.89
C ARG A 434 -14.42 -22.26 19.09
N ARG A 435 -13.65 -21.92 18.04
CA ARG A 435 -12.84 -22.91 17.29
C ARG A 435 -11.80 -23.59 18.18
N ALA A 436 -11.08 -22.83 19.01
CA ALA A 436 -10.08 -23.38 19.92
C ALA A 436 -10.68 -24.39 20.91
N VAL A 437 -11.83 -24.06 21.52
CA VAL A 437 -12.56 -24.95 22.45
C VAL A 437 -13.07 -26.21 21.72
N ARG A 438 -13.63 -26.07 20.50
CA ARG A 438 -14.09 -27.22 19.71
C ARG A 438 -12.93 -28.15 19.31
N ASN A 439 -11.79 -27.60 18.92
CA ASN A 439 -10.60 -28.42 18.60
C ASN A 439 -10.11 -29.19 19.84
N LEU A 440 -10.09 -28.55 21.02
CA LEU A 440 -9.74 -29.22 22.28
C LEU A 440 -10.72 -30.36 22.64
N GLN A 441 -12.02 -30.13 22.49
CA GLN A 441 -13.06 -31.14 22.73
C GLN A 441 -12.94 -32.34 21.80
N LEU A 442 -12.61 -32.12 20.52
CA LEU A 442 -12.39 -33.20 19.55
C LEU A 442 -11.15 -34.04 19.89
N VAL A 443 -10.05 -33.42 20.35
CA VAL A 443 -8.85 -34.14 20.78
C VAL A 443 -9.13 -35.01 22.01
N VAL A 444 -9.81 -34.47 23.03
CA VAL A 444 -10.17 -35.24 24.25
C VAL A 444 -11.12 -36.40 23.91
N GLY A 445 -12.19 -36.15 23.14
CA GLY A 445 -13.16 -37.18 22.78
C GLY A 445 -12.59 -38.28 21.86
N LEU A 446 -11.55 -37.99 21.08
CA LEU A 446 -10.80 -39.01 20.34
C LEU A 446 -9.96 -39.87 21.29
N GLN A 447 -9.36 -39.28 22.32
CA GLN A 447 -8.53 -40.00 23.28
C GLN A 447 -9.37 -40.95 24.16
N ASP A 448 -10.51 -40.49 24.66
CA ASP A 448 -11.51 -41.32 25.36
C ASP A 448 -12.05 -42.48 24.47
N SER A 449 -11.91 -42.39 23.14
CA SER A 449 -12.33 -43.43 22.19
C SER A 449 -11.22 -44.43 21.81
N MET A 450 -9.98 -44.21 22.24
CA MET A 450 -8.84 -45.12 22.03
C MET A 450 -8.49 -45.97 23.27
N ASP A 451 -8.99 -45.60 24.44
CA ASP A 451 -8.82 -46.33 25.70
C ASP A 451 -9.98 -47.32 26.00
N ILE A 452 -10.72 -47.77 24.95
CA ILE A 452 -11.84 -48.74 24.99
C ILE A 452 -11.59 -49.89 24.01
#